data_AF-A0A2S4U9V8-F1
#
_entry.id   AF-A0A2S4U9V8-F1
#
_cell.length_a   1.000
_cell.length_b   1.000
_cell.length_c   1.000
_cell.angle_alpha   90.00
_cell.angle_beta   90.00
_cell.angle_gamma   90.00
#
_symmetry.space_group_name_H-M   'P 1'
#
loop_
_entity.id
_entity.type
_entity.pdbx_description
1 polymer ?
#
loop_
_entity_poly.entity_id
_entity_poly.type
_entity_poly.pdbx_seq_one_letter_code
_entity_poly.pdbx_strand_id
1 'polypeptide(L)'
;MQILKGAYAFIYLSPEVFLNSHMFQRLFLKEKFLSKVVLAVIDEAHMIYMWGLVASGRAKQLKSHGKIQDLSSFRPGYGNIGAKLMAMNVSTLLMSATCRPQAVDKILVSLKITPDNITFVRGELSRPEITIWH
;
A
#
# COMPACT_ATOMS: atom_id res chain seq x y z
N MET A 1 4.90 -25.96 -7.41
CA MET A 1 4.39 -24.96 -6.43
C MET A 1 2.95 -24.63 -6.76
N GLN A 2 2.01 -24.83 -5.83
CA GLN A 2 0.56 -24.63 -6.05
C GLN A 2 0.22 -23.19 -6.46
N ILE A 3 0.95 -22.20 -5.95
CA ILE A 3 0.80 -20.77 -6.31
C ILE A 3 1.02 -20.54 -7.82
N LEU A 4 2.05 -21.16 -8.43
CA LEU A 4 2.29 -21.06 -9.88
C LEU A 4 1.20 -21.70 -10.74
N LYS A 5 0.46 -22.65 -10.17
CA LYS A 5 -0.68 -23.30 -10.82
C LYS A 5 -1.95 -22.48 -10.68
N GLY A 6 -1.94 -21.36 -9.94
CA GLY A 6 -3.13 -20.55 -9.69
C GLY A 6 -4.13 -21.22 -8.73
N ALA A 7 -3.65 -22.05 -7.79
CA ALA A 7 -4.52 -22.77 -6.85
C ALA A 7 -5.18 -21.88 -5.79
N TYR A 8 -4.81 -20.60 -5.71
CA TYR A 8 -5.28 -19.65 -4.70
C TYR A 8 -5.88 -18.43 -5.39
N ALA A 9 -7.07 -18.01 -4.95
CA ALA A 9 -7.71 -16.79 -5.41
C ALA A 9 -7.09 -15.54 -4.78
N PHE A 10 -6.67 -15.63 -3.51
CA PHE A 10 -6.06 -14.54 -2.75
C PHE A 10 -4.73 -14.96 -2.15
N ILE A 11 -3.76 -14.05 -2.18
CA ILE A 11 -2.44 -14.22 -1.57
C ILE A 11 -2.18 -12.99 -0.71
N TYR A 12 -2.17 -13.16 0.59
CA TYR A 12 -1.89 -12.10 1.55
C TYR A 12 -0.39 -12.06 1.85
N LEU A 13 0.20 -10.88 1.73
CA LEU A 13 1.62 -10.65 1.99
C LEU A 13 1.75 -9.44 2.90
N SER A 14 2.60 -9.55 3.92
CA SER A 14 3.07 -8.37 4.62
C SER A 14 3.98 -7.55 3.70
N PRO A 15 4.14 -6.24 3.94
CA PRO A 15 5.05 -5.40 3.18
C PRO A 15 6.50 -5.95 3.11
N GLU A 16 6.99 -6.57 4.19
CA GLU A 16 8.32 -7.19 4.28
C GLU A 16 8.45 -8.36 3.32
N VAL A 17 7.46 -9.26 3.32
CA VAL A 17 7.46 -10.44 2.46
C VAL A 17 7.33 -10.00 1.01
N PHE A 18 6.44 -9.05 0.73
CA PHE A 18 6.25 -8.51 -0.62
C PHE A 18 7.55 -7.95 -1.18
N LEU A 19 8.33 -7.20 -0.40
CA LEU A 19 9.55 -6.56 -0.88
C LEU A 19 10.79 -7.47 -0.87
N ASN A 20 11.00 -8.20 0.23
CA ASN A 20 12.29 -8.81 0.57
C ASN A 20 12.32 -10.33 0.43
N SER A 21 11.19 -11.01 0.24
CA SER A 21 11.19 -12.46 0.08
C SER A 21 11.79 -12.88 -1.26
N HIS A 22 12.92 -13.58 -1.25
CA HIS A 22 13.53 -14.16 -2.44
C HIS A 22 12.58 -15.09 -3.21
N MET A 23 11.71 -15.80 -2.50
CA MET A 23 10.72 -16.67 -3.13
C MET A 23 9.71 -15.86 -3.95
N PHE A 24 9.16 -14.79 -3.37
CA PHE A 24 8.21 -13.92 -4.08
C PHE A 24 8.87 -13.05 -5.15
N GLN A 25 10.10 -12.57 -4.93
CA GLN A 25 10.87 -11.89 -5.99
C GLN A 25 10.99 -12.76 -7.24
N ARG A 26 11.37 -14.04 -7.09
CA ARG A 26 11.42 -14.98 -8.22
C ARG A 26 10.05 -15.31 -8.80
N LEU A 27 8.99 -15.21 -8.00
CA LEU A 27 7.63 -15.47 -8.45
C LEU A 27 7.09 -14.31 -9.31
N PHE A 28 7.32 -13.07 -8.89
CA PHE A 28 6.91 -11.86 -9.63
C PHE A 28 7.68 -11.65 -10.93
N LEU A 29 8.81 -12.33 -11.13
CA LEU A 29 9.53 -12.33 -12.42
C LEU A 29 8.97 -13.35 -13.43
N LYS A 30 8.02 -14.21 -13.02
CA LYS A 30 7.47 -15.25 -13.89
C LYS A 30 6.21 -14.74 -14.57
N GLU A 31 6.25 -14.57 -15.89
CA GLU A 31 5.07 -14.21 -16.69
C GLU A 31 3.89 -15.14 -16.46
N LYS A 32 4.14 -16.46 -16.36
CA LYS A 32 3.07 -17.45 -16.07
C LYS A 32 2.35 -17.20 -14.74
N PHE A 33 3.02 -16.57 -13.77
CA PHE A 33 2.40 -16.17 -12.52
C PHE A 33 1.67 -14.83 -12.70
N LEU A 34 2.36 -13.80 -13.21
CA LEU A 34 1.79 -12.47 -13.41
C LEU A 34 0.54 -12.49 -14.31
N SER A 35 0.49 -13.36 -15.33
CA SER A 35 -0.69 -13.51 -16.19
C SER A 35 -1.94 -14.02 -15.48
N LYS A 36 -1.80 -14.49 -14.23
CA LYS A 36 -2.93 -14.88 -13.36
C LYS A 36 -3.22 -13.83 -12.29
N VAL A 37 -2.36 -12.84 -12.10
CA VAL A 37 -2.57 -11.78 -11.12
C VAL A 37 -3.40 -10.70 -11.78
N VAL A 38 -4.67 -10.61 -11.38
CA VAL A 38 -5.62 -9.64 -11.93
C VAL A 38 -5.61 -8.32 -11.16
N LEU A 39 -5.33 -8.37 -9.86
CA LEU A 39 -5.42 -7.22 -8.97
C LEU A 39 -4.36 -7.30 -7.86
N ALA A 40 -3.65 -6.19 -7.63
CA ALA A 40 -2.89 -5.96 -6.40
C ALA A 40 -3.71 -5.06 -5.47
N VAL A 41 -3.89 -5.47 -4.22
CA VAL A 41 -4.59 -4.68 -3.21
C VAL A 41 -3.59 -4.22 -2.16
N ILE A 42 -3.53 -2.91 -1.91
CA ILE A 42 -2.80 -2.34 -0.79
C ILE A 42 -3.82 -1.93 0.26
N ASP A 43 -3.87 -2.71 1.32
CA ASP A 43 -4.57 -2.33 2.53
C ASP A 43 -3.77 -1.31 3.33
N GLU A 44 -4.47 -0.48 4.10
CA GLU A 44 -3.90 0.64 4.84
C GLU A 44 -2.95 1.53 4.00
N ALA A 45 -3.37 1.84 2.77
CA ALA A 45 -2.58 2.58 1.79
C ALA A 45 -2.11 3.96 2.29
N HIS A 46 -2.74 4.53 3.31
CA HIS A 46 -2.27 5.75 3.95
C HIS A 46 -0.89 5.62 4.62
N MET A 47 -0.44 4.39 4.91
CA MET A 47 0.92 4.11 5.38
C MET A 47 2.00 4.41 4.33
N ILE A 48 1.67 4.38 3.03
CA ILE A 48 2.63 4.72 1.96
C ILE A 48 3.13 6.16 2.12
N TYR A 49 2.26 7.09 2.51
CA TYR A 49 2.67 8.46 2.81
C TYR A 49 3.75 8.50 3.91
N MET A 50 3.50 7.81 5.02
CA MET A 50 4.44 7.74 6.14
C MET A 50 5.77 7.10 5.71
N TRP A 51 5.73 6.07 4.87
CA TRP A 51 6.92 5.42 4.32
C TRP A 51 7.73 6.32 3.40
N GLY A 52 7.06 7.09 2.52
CA GLY A 52 7.71 8.08 1.67
C GLY A 52 8.43 9.16 2.47
N LEU A 53 7.87 9.56 3.62
CA LEU A 53 8.51 10.52 4.53
C LEU A 53 9.75 9.94 5.23
N VAL A 54 9.69 8.66 5.64
CA VAL A 54 10.83 7.96 6.24
C VAL A 54 11.95 7.78 5.22
N ALA A 55 11.62 7.29 4.03
CA ALA A 55 12.59 7.08 2.94
C ALA A 55 13.27 8.38 2.49
N SER A 56 12.54 9.50 2.48
CA SER A 56 13.09 10.82 2.14
C SER A 56 13.86 11.51 3.29
N GLY A 57 13.96 10.86 4.46
CA GLY A 57 14.58 11.45 5.66
C GLY A 57 13.79 12.60 6.29
N ARG A 58 12.63 12.95 5.72
CA ARG A 58 11.76 14.04 6.16
C ARG A 58 10.90 13.68 7.38
N ALA A 59 10.87 12.40 7.76
CA ALA A 59 10.21 11.95 9.00
C ALA A 59 10.72 12.68 10.26
N LYS A 60 11.99 13.15 10.26
CA LYS A 60 12.56 13.93 11.37
C LYS A 60 11.88 15.28 11.60
N GLN A 61 11.15 15.84 10.63
CA GLN A 61 10.41 17.11 10.78
C GLN A 61 9.02 16.93 11.44
N LEU A 62 8.51 15.70 11.55
CA LEU A 62 7.19 15.40 12.15
C LEU A 62 7.27 15.09 13.65
N LYS A 63 8.42 15.38 14.29
CA LYS A 63 8.75 15.04 15.69
C LYS A 63 7.85 15.68 16.76
N SER A 64 6.83 16.47 16.41
CA SER A 64 6.12 17.28 17.40
C SER A 64 4.97 16.58 18.15
N HIS A 65 4.50 15.38 17.78
CA HIS A 65 3.30 14.81 18.41
C HIS A 65 3.36 13.28 18.63
N GLY A 66 4.00 12.87 19.74
CA GLY A 66 3.57 11.80 20.68
C GLY A 66 3.19 10.37 20.26
N LYS A 67 3.00 10.02 18.97
CA LYS A 67 2.54 8.70 18.52
C LYS A 67 3.60 7.90 17.75
N ILE A 68 4.88 8.06 18.11
CA ILE A 68 6.02 7.65 17.27
C ILE A 68 6.57 6.24 17.61
N GLN A 69 6.00 5.48 18.55
CA GLN A 69 6.49 4.10 18.78
C GLN A 69 6.19 3.18 17.59
N ASP A 70 4.98 3.24 17.01
CA ASP A 70 4.65 2.47 15.81
C ASP A 70 5.34 3.00 14.54
N LEU A 71 5.77 4.26 14.55
CA LEU A 71 6.51 4.88 13.45
C LEU A 71 7.99 4.47 13.41
N SER A 72 8.57 4.15 14.56
CA SER A 72 9.97 3.75 14.69
C SER A 72 10.27 2.37 14.08
N SER A 73 9.26 1.53 13.91
CA SER A 73 9.35 0.23 13.23
C SER A 73 9.30 0.33 11.70
N PHE A 74 9.02 1.51 11.12
CA PHE A 74 8.92 1.64 9.67
C PHE A 74 10.28 1.55 8.99
N ARG A 75 10.41 0.53 8.15
CA ARG A 75 11.64 0.24 7.42
C ARG A 75 11.71 1.13 6.16
N PRO A 76 12.85 1.79 5.91
CA PRO A 76 13.08 2.57 4.68
C PRO A 76 12.77 1.80 3.38
N GLY A 77 12.87 0.46 3.41
CA GLY A 77 12.56 -0.40 2.27
C GLY A 77 11.13 -0.29 1.73
N TYR A 78 10.15 0.13 2.55
CA TYR A 78 8.75 0.26 2.11
C TYR A 78 8.54 1.35 1.05
N GLY A 79 9.46 2.30 0.90
CA GLY A 79 9.43 3.28 -0.18
C GLY A 79 9.51 2.66 -1.58
N ASN A 80 9.98 1.42 -1.70
CA ASN A 80 10.13 0.74 -3.00
C ASN A 80 8.87 -0.03 -3.46
N ILE A 81 7.76 0.05 -2.72
CA ILE A 81 6.49 -0.60 -3.10
C ILE A 81 6.02 -0.11 -4.47
N GLY A 82 6.10 1.20 -4.75
CA GLY A 82 5.66 1.76 -6.02
C GLY A 82 6.40 1.18 -7.22
N ALA A 83 7.74 1.06 -7.13
CA ALA A 83 8.53 0.47 -8.22
C ALA A 83 8.17 -0.99 -8.47
N LYS A 84 7.91 -1.76 -7.41
CA LYS A 84 7.56 -3.17 -7.53
C LYS A 84 6.18 -3.38 -8.14
N LEU A 85 5.19 -2.56 -7.74
CA LEU A 85 3.86 -2.58 -8.33
C LEU A 85 3.90 -2.21 -9.82
N MET A 86 4.65 -1.16 -10.18
CA MET A 86 4.86 -0.79 -11.59
C MET A 86 5.49 -1.94 -12.38
N ALA A 87 6.49 -2.63 -11.83
CA ALA A 87 7.14 -3.77 -12.50
C ALA A 87 6.22 -4.98 -12.70
N MET A 88 5.22 -5.18 -11.83
CA MET A 88 4.22 -6.23 -12.00
C MET A 88 3.21 -5.89 -13.10
N ASN A 89 3.02 -4.60 -13.40
CA ASN A 89 2.07 -4.11 -14.41
C ASN A 89 0.64 -4.66 -14.24
N VAL A 90 0.14 -4.62 -13.00
CA VAL A 90 -1.21 -5.10 -12.64
C VAL A 90 -2.07 -3.95 -12.15
N SER A 91 -3.39 -4.06 -12.36
CA SER A 91 -4.35 -3.12 -11.75
C SER A 91 -4.16 -3.10 -10.24
N THR A 92 -4.20 -1.91 -9.64
CA THR A 92 -3.93 -1.71 -8.21
C THR A 92 -5.12 -1.04 -7.54
N LEU A 93 -5.59 -1.63 -6.44
CA LEU A 93 -6.60 -1.06 -5.55
C LEU A 93 -5.92 -0.58 -4.27
N LEU A 94 -6.16 0.68 -3.89
CA LEU A 94 -5.66 1.29 -2.67
C LEU A 94 -6.81 1.47 -1.69
N MET A 95 -6.72 0.88 -0.50
CA MET A 95 -7.75 0.97 0.54
C MET A 95 -7.22 1.74 1.75
N SER A 96 -8.03 2.64 2.29
CA SER A 96 -7.71 3.36 3.52
C SER A 96 -8.96 3.95 4.16
N ALA A 97 -9.10 3.81 5.48
CA ALA A 97 -10.14 4.45 6.26
C ALA A 97 -9.77 5.88 6.70
N THR A 98 -8.48 6.17 6.84
CA THR A 98 -7.97 7.45 7.35
C THR A 98 -6.99 8.07 6.37
N CYS A 99 -7.51 8.68 5.30
CA CYS A 99 -6.67 9.35 4.29
C CYS A 99 -7.04 10.82 4.14
N ARG A 100 -6.23 11.71 4.74
CA ARG A 100 -6.34 13.15 4.51
C ARG A 100 -5.98 13.46 3.05
N PRO A 101 -6.55 14.49 2.41
CA PRO A 101 -6.21 14.86 1.03
C PRO A 101 -4.70 15.01 0.79
N GLN A 102 -3.98 15.62 1.73
CA GLN A 102 -2.53 15.75 1.67
C GLN A 102 -1.79 14.40 1.62
N ALA A 103 -2.31 13.37 2.31
CA ALA A 103 -1.74 12.03 2.27
C ALA A 103 -2.01 11.37 0.91
N VAL A 104 -3.21 11.58 0.33
CA VAL A 104 -3.55 11.10 -1.02
C VAL A 104 -2.55 11.61 -2.05
N ASP A 105 -2.29 12.92 -2.09
CA ASP A 105 -1.34 13.51 -3.05
C ASP A 105 0.05 12.89 -2.93
N LYS A 106 0.50 12.64 -1.71
CA LYS A 106 1.82 12.05 -1.46
C LYS A 106 1.88 10.57 -1.82
N ILE A 107 0.80 9.82 -1.62
CA ILE A 107 0.69 8.44 -2.08
C ILE A 107 0.78 8.39 -3.59
N LEU A 108 0.03 9.25 -4.29
CA LEU A 108 0.06 9.34 -5.76
C LEU A 108 1.47 9.64 -6.28
N VAL A 109 2.15 10.62 -5.69
CA VAL A 109 3.54 10.95 -6.03
C VAL A 109 4.48 9.76 -5.75
N SER A 110 4.33 9.09 -4.61
CA SER A 110 5.17 7.94 -4.24
C SER A 110 4.97 6.75 -5.16
N LEU A 111 3.75 6.52 -5.63
CA LEU A 111 3.40 5.44 -6.56
C LEU A 111 3.56 5.85 -8.03
N LYS A 112 3.92 7.12 -8.30
CA LYS A 112 3.98 7.73 -9.64
C LYS A 112 2.66 7.59 -10.42
N ILE A 113 1.53 7.66 -9.73
CA ILE A 113 0.20 7.62 -10.32
C ILE A 113 -0.23 9.05 -10.65
N THR A 114 -0.61 9.30 -11.89
CA THR A 114 -1.16 10.60 -12.31
C THR A 114 -2.64 10.69 -11.92
N PRO A 115 -3.20 11.90 -11.74
CA PRO A 115 -4.60 12.09 -11.42
C PRO A 115 -5.57 11.41 -12.42
N ASP A 116 -5.20 11.36 -13.70
CA ASP A 116 -6.02 10.73 -14.76
C ASP A 116 -6.04 9.18 -14.67
N ASN A 117 -5.09 8.60 -13.94
CA ASN A 117 -4.91 7.16 -13.80
C ASN A 117 -5.42 6.62 -12.45
N ILE A 118 -6.28 7.38 -11.76
CA ILE A 118 -6.92 6.92 -10.52
C ILE A 118 -8.40 7.27 -10.49
N THR A 119 -9.21 6.32 -10.02
CA THR A 119 -10.63 6.54 -9.69
C THR A 119 -10.79 6.52 -8.18
N PHE A 120 -11.45 7.54 -7.64
CA PHE A 120 -11.72 7.63 -6.20
C PHE A 120 -13.12 7.14 -5.87
N VAL A 121 -13.19 6.21 -4.92
CA VAL A 121 -14.44 5.82 -4.25
C VAL A 121 -14.33 6.26 -2.79
N ARG A 122 -15.28 7.06 -2.32
CA ARG A 122 -15.31 7.59 -0.95
C ARG A 122 -16.56 7.09 -0.26
N GLY A 123 -16.39 6.31 0.80
CA GLY A 123 -17.49 5.93 1.68
C GLY A 123 -17.82 7.06 2.65
N GLU A 124 -19.10 7.21 2.97
CA GLU A 124 -19.52 8.09 4.06
C GLU A 124 -19.23 7.40 5.40
N LEU A 125 -18.74 8.16 6.38
CA LEU A 125 -18.46 7.64 7.72
C LEU A 125 -19.70 7.66 8.63
N SER A 126 -20.84 8.18 8.15
CA SER A 126 -22.06 8.22 8.95
C SER A 126 -22.51 6.79 9.29
N ARG A 127 -22.83 6.59 10.57
CA ARG A 127 -23.31 5.31 11.12
C ARG A 127 -24.67 5.58 11.73
N PRO A 128 -25.75 5.66 10.94
CA PRO A 128 -27.09 6.02 11.43
C PRO A 128 -27.61 5.09 12.53
N GLU A 129 -27.06 3.88 12.62
CA GLU A 129 -27.35 2.91 13.68
C GLU A 129 -26.66 3.21 15.02
N ILE A 130 -25.66 4.09 15.05
CA ILE A 130 -24.97 4.49 16.29
C ILE A 130 -25.65 5.74 16.85
N THR A 131 -26.49 5.56 17.87
CA THR A 131 -27.10 6.65 18.64
C THR A 131 -26.36 6.86 19.95
N ILE A 132 -25.87 8.08 20.21
CA ILE A 132 -25.31 8.45 21.50
C ILE A 132 -26.46 9.02 22.34
N TRP A 133 -26.87 8.28 23.37
CA TRP A 133 -27.83 8.77 24.36
C TRP A 133 -27.09 9.65 25.38
N HIS A 134 -27.61 10.85 25.63
CA HIS A 134 -27.12 11.80 26.64
C HIS A 134 -27.87 11.66 27.95
#